data_AF-A0A6N0LWB6-F1
#
_entry.id   AF-A0A6N0LWB6-F1
#
_cell.length_a   1.000
_cell.length_b   1.000
_cell.length_c   1.000
_cell.angle_alpha   90.00
_cell.angle_beta   90.00
_cell.angle_gamma   90.00
#
_symmetry.space_group_name_H-M   'P 1'
#
loop_
_entity.id
_entity.type
_entity.pdbx_description
1 polymer ?
#
loop_
_entity_poly.entity_id
_entity_poly.type
_entity_poly.pdbx_seq_one_letter_code
_entity_poly.pdbx_strand_id
1 'polypeptide(L)'
;MHQQRKNDIEKHINEELILQKELEDDLRLAQESQQKTKFKKQIKEVKARISEYKTELDSLSNHPQKQESLVSAMTTLTFRELDMVTQGILCMPISAEVNYTVLPPVPKMLKNELTGVAQSRLMTGVIQARMVGNFVENMVNIIPDFPERLKAGFVKEYQRLQATGLKGNALLDALHEFSCNSSSDYDLQAAGLAVLYYLFEKCEVFER
;
A
#
# COMPACT_ATOMS: atom_id res chain seq x y z
N MET A 1 20.92 -8.56 -9.78
CA MET A 1 20.28 -7.49 -10.57
C MET A 1 19.90 -6.26 -9.74
N HIS A 2 19.19 -6.39 -8.61
CA HIS A 2 18.76 -5.23 -7.82
C HIS A 2 19.91 -4.34 -7.30
N GLN A 3 21.07 -4.90 -6.95
CA GLN A 3 22.21 -4.12 -6.48
C GLN A 3 22.80 -3.20 -7.57
N GLN A 4 22.90 -3.69 -8.81
CA GLN A 4 23.39 -2.88 -9.93
C GLN A 4 22.45 -1.70 -10.20
N ARG A 5 21.14 -1.96 -10.24
CA ARG A 5 20.13 -0.92 -10.45
C ARG A 5 20.14 0.15 -9.35
N LYS A 6 20.34 -0.24 -8.08
CA LYS A 6 20.50 0.72 -6.97
C LYS A 6 21.71 1.63 -7.19
N ASN A 7 22.86 1.03 -7.50
CA ASN A 7 24.08 1.78 -7.76
C ASN A 7 23.91 2.76 -8.95
N ASP A 8 23.18 2.35 -10.00
CA ASP A 8 22.90 3.21 -11.15
C ASP A 8 21.99 4.39 -10.78
N ILE A 9 20.96 4.18 -9.96
CA ILE A 9 20.07 5.23 -9.47
C ILE A 9 20.81 6.20 -8.54
N GLU A 10 21.62 5.69 -7.62
CA GLU A 10 22.47 6.52 -6.74
C GLU A 10 23.41 7.42 -7.54
N LYS A 11 23.98 6.89 -8.63
CA LYS A 11 24.80 7.66 -9.56
C LYS A 11 23.99 8.79 -10.21
N HIS A 12 22.79 8.50 -10.73
CA HIS A 12 21.93 9.51 -11.34
C HIS A 12 21.48 10.58 -10.35
N ILE A 13 21.17 10.23 -9.10
CA ILE A 13 20.86 11.20 -8.05
C ILE A 13 22.04 12.16 -7.84
N ASN A 14 23.26 11.63 -7.79
CA ASN A 14 24.45 12.45 -7.59
C ASN A 14 24.72 13.39 -8.78
N GLU A 15 24.56 12.90 -10.01
CA GLU A 15 24.66 13.70 -11.24
C GLU A 15 23.65 14.86 -11.25
N GLU A 16 22.39 14.59 -10.88
CA GLU A 16 21.35 15.61 -10.82
C GLU A 16 21.56 16.61 -9.67
N LEU A 17 22.12 16.20 -8.53
CA LEU A 17 22.48 17.11 -7.44
C LEU A 17 23.60 18.08 -7.85
N ILE A 18 24.57 17.61 -8.63
CA ILE A 18 25.64 18.46 -9.20
C ILE A 18 25.00 19.49 -10.13
N LEU A 19 24.15 19.05 -11.07
CA LEU A 19 23.45 19.94 -12.00
C LEU A 19 22.56 20.95 -11.27
N GLN A 20 21.86 20.54 -10.20
CA GLN A 20 21.05 21.45 -9.38
C GLN A 20 21.92 22.57 -8.80
N LYS A 21 23.10 22.22 -8.26
CA LYS A 21 24.03 23.19 -7.67
C LYS A 21 24.55 24.18 -8.70
N GLU A 22 24.94 23.70 -9.88
CA GLU A 22 25.38 24.56 -10.99
C GLU A 22 24.29 25.55 -11.41
N LEU A 23 23.05 25.08 -11.58
CA LEU A 23 21.91 25.95 -11.92
C LEU A 23 21.57 26.95 -10.81
N GLU A 24 21.73 26.57 -9.55
CA GLU A 24 21.54 27.48 -8.40
C GLU A 24 22.62 28.57 -8.34
N ASP A 25 23.87 28.24 -8.69
CA ASP A 25 24.96 29.22 -8.78
C ASP A 25 24.78 30.15 -10.00
N ASP A 26 24.38 29.62 -11.16
CA ASP A 26 24.03 30.43 -12.34
C ASP A 26 22.86 31.37 -12.07
N LEU A 27 21.84 30.92 -11.32
CA LEU A 27 20.72 31.75 -10.90
C LEU A 27 21.16 32.92 -10.00
N ARG A 28 22.17 32.74 -9.15
CA ARG A 28 22.73 33.80 -8.29
C ARG A 28 23.49 34.84 -9.11
N LEU A 29 24.19 34.42 -10.15
CA LEU A 29 24.99 35.28 -11.03
C LEU A 29 24.16 35.98 -12.11
N ALA A 30 22.99 35.43 -12.45
CA ALA A 30 22.10 36.00 -13.46
C ALA A 30 21.66 37.42 -13.10
N GLN A 31 21.78 38.34 -14.05
CA GLN A 31 21.34 39.74 -13.89
C GLN A 31 19.95 39.98 -14.49
N GLU A 32 19.62 39.25 -15.56
CA GLU A 32 18.36 39.41 -16.29
C GLU A 32 17.20 38.63 -15.67
N SER A 33 16.03 39.26 -15.59
CA SER A 33 14.80 38.63 -15.06
C SER A 33 14.37 37.39 -15.85
N GLN A 34 14.56 37.41 -17.18
CA GLN A 34 14.20 36.31 -18.07
C GLN A 34 15.09 35.08 -17.84
N GLN A 35 16.40 35.27 -17.63
CA GLN A 35 17.35 34.21 -17.31
C GLN A 35 17.04 33.59 -15.92
N LYS A 36 16.77 34.43 -14.92
CA LYS A 36 16.35 33.96 -13.58
C LYS A 36 15.10 33.09 -13.64
N THR A 37 14.13 33.45 -14.47
CA THR A 37 12.90 32.68 -14.65
C THR A 37 13.18 31.31 -15.30
N LYS A 38 14.07 31.26 -16.29
CA LYS A 38 14.52 30.01 -16.92
C LYS A 38 15.21 29.08 -15.93
N PHE A 39 16.20 29.58 -15.18
CA PHE A 39 16.92 28.76 -14.20
C PHE A 39 16.02 28.26 -13.07
N LYS A 40 15.09 29.08 -12.57
CA LYS A 40 14.08 28.63 -11.58
C LYS A 40 13.24 27.46 -12.10
N LYS A 41 12.84 27.49 -13.38
CA LYS A 41 12.10 26.39 -14.01
C LYS A 41 12.95 25.12 -14.09
N GLN A 42 14.20 25.24 -14.55
CA GLN A 42 15.12 24.09 -14.64
C GLN A 42 15.44 23.48 -13.27
N ILE A 43 15.68 24.30 -12.24
CA ILE A 43 15.89 23.83 -10.86
C ILE A 43 14.65 23.07 -10.36
N LYS A 44 13.45 23.54 -10.67
CA LYS A 44 12.21 22.85 -10.29
C LYS A 44 12.11 21.46 -10.96
N GLU A 45 12.46 21.37 -12.23
CA GLU A 45 12.46 20.10 -12.99
C GLU A 45 13.53 19.12 -12.47
N VAL A 46 14.74 19.60 -12.19
CA VAL A 46 15.81 18.80 -11.57
C VAL A 46 15.39 18.29 -10.19
N LYS A 47 14.80 19.14 -9.35
CA LYS A 47 14.29 18.74 -8.03
C LYS A 47 13.21 17.66 -8.13
N ALA A 48 12.34 17.75 -9.12
CA ALA A 48 11.33 16.72 -9.37
C ALA A 48 11.97 15.37 -9.74
N ARG A 49 12.94 15.36 -10.65
CA ARG A 49 13.68 14.15 -11.05
C ARG A 49 14.46 13.52 -9.89
N ILE A 50 15.14 14.34 -9.07
CA ILE A 50 15.81 13.86 -7.85
C ILE A 50 14.81 13.21 -6.90
N SER A 51 13.62 13.80 -6.74
CA SER A 51 12.57 13.23 -5.90
C SER A 51 12.11 11.86 -6.43
N GLU A 52 11.88 11.73 -7.74
CA GLU A 52 11.49 10.47 -8.38
C GLU A 52 12.54 9.37 -8.18
N TYR A 53 13.83 9.68 -8.42
CA TYR A 53 14.90 8.71 -8.21
C TYR A 53 15.06 8.29 -6.75
N LYS A 54 14.86 9.20 -5.80
CA LYS A 54 14.87 8.85 -4.37
C LYS A 54 13.72 7.91 -4.02
N THR A 55 12.51 8.16 -4.54
CA THR A 55 11.37 7.27 -4.36
C THR A 55 11.63 5.88 -4.98
N GLU A 56 12.23 5.81 -6.18
CA GLU A 56 12.63 4.54 -6.79
C GLU A 56 13.69 3.82 -5.94
N LEU A 57 14.70 4.53 -5.44
CA LEU A 57 15.74 3.96 -4.59
C LEU A 57 15.17 3.41 -3.26
N ASP A 58 14.28 4.16 -2.62
CA ASP A 58 13.58 3.73 -1.40
C ASP A 58 12.73 2.47 -1.65
N SER A 59 12.04 2.41 -2.80
CA SER A 59 11.27 1.24 -3.19
C SER A 59 12.16 0.01 -3.41
N LEU A 60 13.41 0.18 -3.86
CA LEU A 60 14.36 -0.90 -4.07
C LEU A 60 15.10 -1.30 -2.78
N SER A 61 15.28 -0.38 -1.83
CA SER A 61 16.00 -0.64 -0.57
C SER A 61 15.13 -1.14 0.56
N ASN A 62 13.94 -0.58 0.76
CA ASN A 62 13.12 -0.92 1.91
C ASN A 62 12.23 -2.14 1.68
N HIS A 63 12.08 -2.61 0.44
CA HIS A 63 11.12 -3.67 0.12
C HIS A 63 11.43 -5.04 0.75
N PRO A 64 12.66 -5.59 0.67
CA PRO A 64 12.96 -6.90 1.25
C PRO A 64 12.84 -6.86 2.77
N GLN A 65 13.41 -5.83 3.40
CA GLN A 65 13.38 -5.65 4.86
C GLN A 65 11.96 -5.43 5.37
N LYS A 66 11.14 -4.60 4.70
CA LYS A 66 9.74 -4.40 5.09
C LYS A 66 8.96 -5.71 5.01
N GLN A 67 9.17 -6.50 3.96
CA GLN A 67 8.48 -7.78 3.83
C GLN A 67 8.96 -8.82 4.85
N GLU A 68 10.26 -8.88 5.14
CA GLU A 68 10.82 -9.71 6.22
C GLU A 68 10.28 -9.32 7.59
N SER A 69 10.19 -8.01 7.90
CA SER A 69 9.59 -7.51 9.13
C SER A 69 8.11 -7.87 9.22
N LEU A 70 7.34 -7.77 8.13
CA LEU A 70 5.94 -8.20 8.09
C LEU A 70 5.81 -9.71 8.31
N VAL A 71 6.63 -10.52 7.65
CA VAL A 71 6.62 -11.99 7.84
C VAL A 71 6.99 -12.34 9.28
N SER A 72 7.95 -11.65 9.88
CA SER A 72 8.31 -11.84 11.29
C SER A 72 7.14 -11.48 12.21
N ALA A 73 6.53 -10.31 12.03
CA ALA A 73 5.39 -9.86 12.82
C ALA A 73 4.16 -10.79 12.67
N MET A 74 3.98 -11.41 11.50
CA MET A 74 2.95 -12.43 11.32
C MET A 74 3.12 -13.61 12.28
N THR A 75 4.33 -13.94 12.74
CA THR A 75 4.53 -15.08 13.67
C THR A 75 4.10 -14.79 15.11
N THR A 76 4.02 -13.51 15.48
CA THR A 76 3.70 -13.05 16.84
C THR A 76 2.29 -12.46 16.94
N LEU A 77 1.53 -12.48 15.85
CA LEU A 77 0.20 -11.88 15.75
C LEU A 77 -0.79 -12.47 16.77
N THR A 78 -1.58 -11.62 17.41
CA THR A 78 -2.62 -12.03 18.37
C THR A 78 -3.98 -11.42 18.04
N PHE A 79 -5.02 -11.82 18.78
CA PHE A 79 -6.36 -11.24 18.65
C PHE A 79 -6.40 -9.75 19.03
N ARG A 80 -5.44 -9.26 19.80
CA ARG A 80 -5.38 -7.84 20.19
C ARG A 80 -5.16 -6.96 18.97
N GLU A 81 -4.15 -7.28 18.15
CA GLU A 81 -3.85 -6.49 16.96
C GLU A 81 -4.97 -6.61 15.93
N LEU A 82 -5.59 -7.79 15.81
CA LEU A 82 -6.77 -8.00 14.96
C LEU A 82 -7.96 -7.15 15.40
N ASP A 83 -8.25 -7.08 16.70
CA ASP A 83 -9.30 -6.20 17.22
C ASP A 83 -8.99 -4.74 16.89
N MET A 84 -7.78 -4.26 17.21
CA MET A 84 -7.38 -2.88 16.94
C MET A 84 -7.55 -2.47 15.47
N VAL A 85 -7.15 -3.32 14.52
CA VAL A 85 -7.29 -2.99 13.10
C VAL A 85 -8.72 -3.11 12.60
N THR A 86 -9.47 -4.11 13.06
CA THR A 86 -10.86 -4.31 12.61
C THR A 86 -11.79 -3.21 13.10
N GLN A 87 -11.57 -2.66 14.30
CA GLN A 87 -12.33 -1.49 14.79
C GLN A 87 -12.25 -0.29 13.84
N GLY A 88 -11.13 -0.09 13.15
CA GLY A 88 -10.96 0.98 12.15
C GLY A 88 -11.69 0.73 10.84
N ILE A 89 -12.02 -0.54 10.54
CA ILE A 89 -12.71 -0.96 9.33
C ILE A 89 -14.23 -0.99 9.53
N LEU A 90 -14.70 -1.31 10.74
CA LEU A 90 -16.12 -1.49 11.03
C LEU A 90 -16.96 -0.28 10.57
N CYS A 91 -18.01 -0.57 9.81
CA CYS A 91 -18.98 0.44 9.38
C CYS A 91 -20.40 0.07 9.84
N MET A 92 -21.24 1.07 10.10
CA MET A 92 -22.68 0.92 10.38
C MET A 92 -23.47 1.15 9.09
N PRO A 93 -24.62 0.48 8.94
CA PRO A 93 -24.89 -0.46 7.85
C PRO A 93 -24.99 0.21 6.48
N ILE A 94 -24.69 -0.54 5.41
CA ILE A 94 -25.35 -0.54 4.07
C ILE A 94 -24.43 -1.31 3.11
N SER A 95 -24.83 -2.51 2.71
CA SER A 95 -25.37 -2.79 1.38
C SER A 95 -25.77 -4.27 1.30
N ALA A 96 -26.87 -4.58 0.63
CA ALA A 96 -27.28 -5.96 0.38
C ALA A 96 -26.26 -6.62 -0.57
N GLU A 97 -25.73 -7.78 -0.17
CA GLU A 97 -24.86 -8.59 -1.02
C GLU A 97 -25.64 -9.01 -2.29
N VAL A 98 -25.02 -8.82 -3.45
CA VAL A 98 -25.44 -9.49 -4.69
C VAL A 98 -24.63 -10.76 -4.73
N ASN A 99 -25.27 -11.92 -4.60
CA ASN A 99 -24.62 -13.24 -4.67
C ASN A 99 -23.87 -13.40 -6.01
N TYR A 100 -22.55 -13.30 -6.00
CA TYR A 100 -21.70 -13.80 -7.07
C TYR A 100 -21.02 -15.10 -6.63
N THR A 101 -20.19 -15.65 -7.52
CA THR A 101 -19.43 -16.87 -7.22
C THR A 101 -18.03 -16.44 -6.87
N VAL A 102 -17.70 -16.50 -5.57
CA VAL A 102 -16.40 -16.09 -5.05
C VAL A 102 -15.26 -16.78 -5.82
N LEU A 103 -14.43 -16.00 -6.51
CA LEU A 103 -13.24 -16.52 -7.19
C LEU A 103 -12.12 -16.82 -6.17
N PRO A 104 -11.35 -17.90 -6.37
CA PRO A 104 -10.15 -18.15 -5.57
C PRO A 104 -9.15 -16.97 -5.63
N PRO A 105 -8.28 -16.80 -4.62
CA PRO A 105 -7.39 -15.64 -4.55
C PRO A 105 -6.51 -15.42 -5.79
N VAL A 106 -5.89 -16.46 -6.35
CA VAL A 106 -4.98 -16.33 -7.50
C VAL A 106 -5.66 -15.74 -8.75
N PRO A 107 -6.79 -16.28 -9.27
CA PRO A 107 -7.48 -15.67 -10.40
C PRO A 107 -8.04 -14.27 -10.08
N LYS A 108 -8.43 -14.01 -8.82
CA LYS A 108 -8.85 -12.68 -8.36
C LYS A 108 -7.70 -11.67 -8.40
N MET A 109 -6.48 -12.08 -8.04
CA MET A 109 -5.27 -11.23 -8.14
C MET A 109 -4.98 -10.81 -9.58
N LEU A 110 -5.07 -11.75 -10.53
CA LEU A 110 -4.87 -11.46 -11.95
C LEU A 110 -5.94 -10.49 -12.48
N LYS A 111 -7.20 -10.68 -12.08
CA LYS A 111 -8.30 -9.80 -12.48
C LYS A 111 -8.15 -8.37 -11.96
N ASN A 112 -7.54 -8.21 -10.78
CA ASN A 112 -7.27 -6.90 -10.18
C ASN A 112 -5.92 -6.32 -10.59
N GLU A 113 -5.29 -6.86 -11.64
CA GLU A 113 -3.99 -6.36 -12.15
C GLU A 113 -2.89 -6.34 -11.07
N LEU A 114 -2.98 -7.23 -10.08
CA LEU A 114 -1.95 -7.34 -9.04
C LEU A 114 -0.74 -8.05 -9.62
N THR A 115 0.45 -7.47 -9.44
CA THR A 115 1.69 -7.98 -10.03
C THR A 115 2.76 -8.20 -8.98
N GLY A 116 3.61 -9.22 -9.19
CA GLY A 116 4.87 -9.48 -8.48
C GLY A 116 4.82 -9.20 -6.97
N VAL A 117 5.33 -8.03 -6.60
CA VAL A 117 5.40 -7.50 -5.23
C VAL A 117 4.04 -7.51 -4.52
N ALA A 118 2.99 -6.98 -5.16
CA ALA A 118 1.67 -6.86 -4.56
C ALA A 118 1.06 -8.25 -4.29
N GLN A 119 1.27 -9.20 -5.20
CA GLN A 119 0.86 -10.59 -5.02
C GLN A 119 1.60 -11.23 -3.84
N SER A 120 2.94 -11.11 -3.80
CA SER A 120 3.77 -11.67 -2.74
C SER A 120 3.38 -11.13 -1.36
N ARG A 121 3.15 -9.81 -1.26
CA ARG A 121 2.71 -9.18 -0.02
C ARG A 121 1.32 -9.67 0.38
N LEU A 122 0.33 -9.67 -0.52
CA LEU A 122 -1.01 -10.18 -0.21
C LEU A 122 -0.95 -11.64 0.25
N MET A 123 -0.16 -12.47 -0.42
CA MET A 123 0.04 -13.87 -0.04
C MET A 123 0.72 -14.03 1.32
N THR A 124 1.44 -13.04 1.84
CA THR A 124 1.98 -13.09 3.22
C THR A 124 0.84 -13.14 4.25
N GLY A 125 -0.31 -12.51 3.95
CA GLY A 125 -1.50 -12.56 4.79
C GLY A 125 -2.11 -13.96 4.92
N VAL A 126 -1.83 -14.88 3.98
CA VAL A 126 -2.35 -16.26 4.04
C VAL A 126 -1.89 -17.00 5.30
N ILE A 127 -0.72 -16.64 5.82
CA ILE A 127 -0.11 -17.25 7.01
C ILE A 127 -1.09 -17.22 8.19
N GLN A 128 -1.82 -16.11 8.32
CA GLN A 128 -2.75 -15.87 9.43
C GLN A 128 -4.22 -15.92 9.04
N ALA A 129 -4.56 -16.34 7.81
CA ALA A 129 -5.94 -16.39 7.34
C ALA A 129 -6.86 -17.22 8.25
N ARG A 130 -6.37 -18.35 8.78
CA ARG A 130 -7.12 -19.18 9.74
C ARG A 130 -7.33 -18.47 11.09
N MET A 131 -6.31 -17.78 11.59
CA MET A 131 -6.41 -17.03 12.85
C MET A 131 -7.43 -15.89 12.72
N VAL A 132 -7.42 -15.18 11.59
CA VAL A 132 -8.40 -14.13 11.29
C VAL A 132 -9.81 -14.72 11.20
N GLY A 133 -9.99 -15.87 10.54
CA GLY A 133 -11.28 -16.57 10.50
C GLY A 133 -11.80 -16.89 11.91
N ASN A 134 -10.98 -17.51 12.75
CA ASN A 134 -11.33 -17.81 14.14
C ASN A 134 -11.63 -16.54 14.96
N PHE A 135 -10.89 -15.45 14.74
CA PHE A 135 -11.14 -14.17 15.38
C PHE A 135 -12.53 -13.63 14.99
N VAL A 136 -12.84 -13.60 13.70
CA VAL A 136 -14.13 -13.13 13.18
C VAL A 136 -15.28 -13.97 13.73
N GLU A 137 -15.14 -15.29 13.76
CA GLU A 137 -16.14 -16.21 14.35
C GLU A 137 -16.35 -15.96 15.85
N ASN A 138 -15.27 -15.70 16.59
CA ASN A 138 -15.37 -15.38 18.01
C ASN A 138 -16.07 -14.04 18.25
N MET A 139 -15.83 -13.05 17.39
CA MET A 139 -16.45 -11.72 17.48
C MET A 139 -17.97 -11.76 17.27
N VAL A 140 -18.51 -12.74 16.54
CA VAL A 140 -19.97 -12.92 16.38
C VAL A 140 -20.68 -13.06 17.73
N ASN A 141 -20.02 -13.65 18.74
CA ASN A 141 -20.61 -13.79 20.08
C ASN A 141 -20.73 -12.45 20.83
N ILE A 142 -20.00 -11.43 20.41
CA ILE A 142 -19.98 -10.09 21.02
C ILE A 142 -20.79 -9.11 20.17
N ILE A 143 -20.59 -9.16 18.85
CA ILE A 143 -21.22 -8.32 17.84
C ILE A 143 -21.79 -9.28 16.78
N PRO A 144 -23.09 -9.61 16.83
CA PRO A 144 -23.69 -10.64 15.97
C PRO A 144 -23.52 -10.39 14.46
N ASP A 145 -23.44 -9.13 14.04
CA ASP A 145 -23.27 -8.70 12.64
C ASP A 145 -21.83 -8.29 12.29
N PHE A 146 -20.85 -8.74 13.09
CA PHE A 146 -19.45 -8.37 12.91
C PHE A 146 -18.88 -8.69 11.52
N PRO A 147 -19.06 -9.92 10.98
CA PRO A 147 -18.55 -10.25 9.64
C PRO A 147 -19.13 -9.32 8.56
N GLU A 148 -20.42 -9.06 8.61
CA GLU A 148 -21.17 -8.24 7.65
C GLU A 148 -20.71 -6.78 7.72
N ARG A 149 -20.53 -6.25 8.94
CA ARG A 149 -20.02 -4.88 9.15
C ARG A 149 -18.58 -4.72 8.70
N LEU A 150 -17.75 -5.73 8.93
CA LEU A 150 -16.36 -5.73 8.48
C LEU A 150 -16.28 -5.73 6.95
N LYS A 151 -17.04 -6.60 6.30
CA LYS A 151 -17.18 -6.62 4.84
C LYS A 151 -17.70 -5.29 4.30
N ALA A 152 -18.76 -4.74 4.89
CA ALA A 152 -19.37 -3.49 4.42
C ALA A 152 -18.39 -2.30 4.49
N GLY A 153 -17.64 -2.19 5.59
CA GLY A 153 -16.60 -1.17 5.73
C GLY A 153 -15.51 -1.30 4.67
N PHE A 154 -15.08 -2.53 4.41
CA PHE A 154 -14.11 -2.82 3.36
C PHE A 154 -14.61 -2.48 1.95
N VAL A 155 -15.83 -2.91 1.62
CA VAL A 155 -16.47 -2.63 0.31
C VAL A 155 -16.58 -1.12 0.08
N LYS A 156 -17.01 -0.37 1.10
CA LYS A 156 -17.14 1.08 1.04
C LYS A 156 -15.81 1.74 0.73
N GLU A 157 -14.75 1.33 1.41
CA GLU A 157 -13.42 1.90 1.18
C GLU A 157 -12.86 1.51 -0.20
N TYR A 158 -13.02 0.25 -0.61
CA TYR A 158 -12.64 -0.19 -1.96
C TYR A 158 -13.29 0.68 -3.03
N GLN A 159 -14.61 0.90 -2.94
CA GLN A 159 -15.34 1.75 -3.89
C GLN A 159 -14.87 3.20 -3.87
N ARG A 160 -14.58 3.74 -2.67
CA ARG A 160 -14.05 5.10 -2.50
C ARG A 160 -12.70 5.26 -3.23
N LEU A 161 -11.78 4.31 -3.02
CA LEU A 161 -10.44 4.33 -3.65
C LEU A 161 -10.52 4.07 -5.16
N GLN A 162 -11.42 3.21 -5.62
CA GLN A 162 -11.64 3.00 -7.04
C GLN A 162 -12.20 4.27 -7.72
N ALA A 163 -13.09 5.00 -7.05
CA ALA A 163 -13.65 6.26 -7.55
C ALA A 163 -12.60 7.38 -7.68
N THR A 164 -11.47 7.31 -6.97
CA THR A 164 -10.34 8.23 -7.16
C THR A 164 -9.43 7.83 -8.33
N GLY A 165 -9.73 6.70 -9.01
CA GLY A 165 -8.98 6.19 -10.15
C GLY A 165 -7.86 5.21 -9.81
N LEU A 166 -7.72 4.80 -8.54
CA LEU A 166 -6.73 3.80 -8.15
C LEU A 166 -7.12 2.40 -8.65
N LYS A 167 -6.12 1.67 -9.15
CA LYS A 167 -6.22 0.30 -9.67
C LYS A 167 -4.95 -0.49 -9.36
N GLY A 168 -4.97 -1.80 -9.59
CA GLY A 168 -3.77 -2.64 -9.51
C GLY A 168 -3.09 -2.59 -8.14
N ASN A 169 -1.76 -2.58 -8.17
CA ASN A 169 -0.92 -2.52 -6.99
C ASN A 169 -1.22 -1.28 -6.11
N ALA A 170 -1.47 -0.12 -6.72
CA ALA A 170 -1.71 1.12 -5.99
C ALA A 170 -3.02 1.07 -5.18
N LEU A 171 -4.05 0.40 -5.72
CA LEU A 171 -5.29 0.15 -4.98
C LEU A 171 -5.04 -0.79 -3.79
N LEU A 172 -4.26 -1.86 -3.98
CA LEU A 172 -3.90 -2.78 -2.90
C LEU A 172 -3.06 -2.10 -1.82
N ASP A 173 -2.11 -1.23 -2.20
CA ASP A 173 -1.30 -0.43 -1.27
C ASP A 173 -2.20 0.43 -0.37
N ALA A 174 -3.13 1.17 -0.98
CA ALA A 174 -4.05 2.04 -0.26
C ALA A 174 -5.02 1.24 0.64
N LEU A 175 -5.48 0.07 0.18
CA LEU A 175 -6.32 -0.83 0.99
C LEU A 175 -5.56 -1.42 2.17
N HIS A 176 -4.28 -1.75 2.00
CA HIS A 176 -3.44 -2.23 3.11
C HIS A 176 -3.22 -1.13 4.13
N GLU A 177 -2.91 0.09 3.68
CA GLU A 177 -2.77 1.26 4.55
C GLU A 177 -4.05 1.53 5.35
N PHE A 178 -5.21 1.50 4.70
CA PHE A 178 -6.50 1.60 5.37
C PHE A 178 -6.70 0.48 6.40
N SER A 179 -6.41 -0.76 6.02
CA SER A 179 -6.63 -1.93 6.88
C SER A 179 -5.73 -1.95 8.12
N CYS A 180 -4.66 -1.15 8.18
CA CYS A 180 -3.82 -0.97 9.36
C CYS A 180 -3.94 0.42 9.99
N ASN A 181 -4.97 1.20 9.66
CA ASN A 181 -5.17 2.58 10.14
C ASN A 181 -3.96 3.50 9.90
N SER A 182 -3.29 3.34 8.75
CA SER A 182 -2.04 4.04 8.41
C SER A 182 -0.93 3.89 9.47
N SER A 183 -0.93 2.80 10.25
CA SER A 183 0.03 2.59 11.32
C SER A 183 1.45 2.32 10.78
N SER A 184 2.45 2.91 11.43
CA SER A 184 3.86 2.58 11.22
C SER A 184 4.33 1.34 11.99
N ASP A 185 3.49 0.80 12.87
CA ASP A 185 3.77 -0.41 13.66
C ASP A 185 3.64 -1.66 12.77
N TYR A 186 4.69 -2.48 12.75
CA TYR A 186 4.73 -3.70 11.95
C TYR A 186 3.71 -4.75 12.39
N ASP A 187 3.39 -4.83 13.68
CA ASP A 187 2.40 -5.78 14.19
C ASP A 187 0.99 -5.41 13.69
N LEU A 188 0.66 -4.10 13.68
CA LEU A 188 -0.60 -3.60 13.13
C LEU A 188 -0.62 -3.67 11.60
N GLN A 189 0.52 -3.46 10.92
CA GLN A 189 0.59 -3.67 9.47
C GLN A 189 0.41 -5.14 9.10
N ALA A 190 0.96 -6.08 9.89
CA ALA A 190 0.76 -7.51 9.70
C ALA A 190 -0.71 -7.90 9.96
N ALA A 191 -1.30 -7.41 11.05
CA ALA A 191 -2.72 -7.61 11.35
C ALA A 191 -3.61 -7.12 10.21
N GLY A 192 -3.40 -5.89 9.75
CA GLY A 192 -4.15 -5.29 8.65
C GLY A 192 -3.99 -6.07 7.34
N LEU A 193 -2.79 -6.59 7.06
CA LEU A 193 -2.54 -7.43 5.88
C LEU A 193 -3.24 -8.79 5.96
N ALA A 194 -3.27 -9.41 7.14
CA ALA A 194 -3.97 -10.66 7.37
C ALA A 194 -5.49 -10.50 7.21
N VAL A 195 -6.06 -9.42 7.77
CA VAL A 195 -7.47 -9.07 7.61
C VAL A 195 -7.80 -8.74 6.15
N LEU A 196 -6.93 -7.98 5.47
CA LEU A 196 -7.08 -7.69 4.04
C LEU A 196 -7.10 -8.97 3.21
N TYR A 197 -6.20 -9.92 3.47
CA TYR A 197 -6.21 -11.21 2.76
C TYR A 197 -7.50 -11.99 3.02
N TYR A 198 -7.95 -12.08 4.27
CA TYR A 198 -9.22 -12.72 4.62
C TYR A 198 -10.40 -12.10 3.85
N LEU A 199 -10.49 -10.77 3.82
CA LEU A 199 -11.53 -10.06 3.10
C LEU A 199 -11.39 -10.21 1.58
N PHE A 200 -10.17 -10.27 1.05
CA PHE A 200 -9.91 -10.56 -0.36
C PHE A 200 -10.44 -11.94 -0.77
N GLU A 201 -10.28 -12.93 0.10
CA GLU A 201 -10.83 -14.26 -0.11
C GLU A 201 -12.36 -14.26 -0.01
N LYS A 202 -12.94 -13.58 0.99
CA LYS A 202 -14.38 -13.66 1.31
C LYS A 202 -15.28 -12.65 0.59
N CYS A 203 -14.73 -11.58 0.02
CA CYS A 203 -15.49 -10.51 -0.62
C CYS A 203 -15.41 -10.57 -2.15
N GLU A 204 -16.53 -10.27 -2.80
CA GLU A 204 -16.68 -10.30 -4.26
C GLU A 204 -16.38 -8.96 -4.93
N VAL A 205 -16.09 -7.90 -4.17
CA VAL A 205 -15.80 -6.55 -4.74
C VAL A 205 -14.64 -6.56 -5.74
N PHE A 206 -13.72 -7.51 -5.56
CA PHE A 206 -12.58 -7.76 -6.43
C PHE A 206 -12.93 -8.55 -7.70
N GLU A 207 -14.19 -8.97 -7.88
CA GLU A 207 -14.67 -9.70 -9.05
C GLU A 207 -15.35 -8.78 -10.06
N ARG A 208 -15.38 -7.46 -9.81
CA ARG A 208 -15.97 -6.47 -10.71
C ARG A 208 -14.97 -5.97 -11.75
#